data_AF-A0A8I0MYL1-F1
#
_entry.id   AF-A0A8I0MYL1-F1
#
_cell.length_a   1.000
_cell.length_b   1.000
_cell.length_c   1.000
_cell.angle_alpha   90.00
_cell.angle_beta   90.00
_cell.angle_gamma   90.00
#
_symmetry.space_group_name_H-M   'P 1'
#
loop_
_entity.id
_entity.type
_entity.pdbx_description
1 polymer ?
#
loop_
_entity_poly.entity_id
_entity_poly.type
_entity_poly.pdbx_seq_one_letter_code
_entity_poly.pdbx_strand_id
1 'polypeptide(L)'
;MSKLEILLSQYGKYHRSRKNILTHFFGIPLIVLAIVGLTFVPLWQVSGITITLSALLGVMLCLYYLFLSPLFALMMSIVIAGFYYTVFIVNPMLIEAEIATTLFWAGMFFVGWVLQFIGHYFEGKKPAFVDDLIGLAIGPLFVLVEFLFLLGLFKELENTIINNAGEYK
;
A
#
# COMPACT_ATOMS: atom_id res chain seq x y z
N MET A 1 12.36 -17.87 10.60
CA MET A 1 11.84 -16.65 9.95
C MET A 1 10.58 -16.20 10.65
N SER A 2 10.41 -14.90 10.87
CA SER A 2 9.16 -14.31 11.36
C SER A 2 8.04 -14.43 10.32
N LYS A 3 6.77 -14.29 10.74
CA LYS A 3 5.62 -14.28 9.81
C LYS A 3 5.76 -13.17 8.76
N LEU A 4 6.28 -12.01 9.17
CA LEU A 4 6.61 -10.90 8.28
C LEU A 4 7.62 -11.32 7.20
N GLU A 5 8.75 -11.89 7.59
CA GLU A 5 9.80 -12.34 6.66
C GLU A 5 9.27 -13.35 5.64
N ILE A 6 8.43 -14.29 6.08
CA ILE A 6 7.82 -15.29 5.19
C ILE A 6 6.94 -14.61 4.13
N LEU A 7 6.03 -13.74 4.55
CA LEU A 7 5.10 -13.06 3.66
C LEU A 7 5.81 -12.11 2.69
N LEU A 8 6.79 -11.34 3.18
CA LEU A 8 7.60 -10.46 2.33
C LEU A 8 8.46 -11.25 1.35
N SER A 9 9.04 -12.39 1.76
CA SER A 9 9.81 -13.25 0.86
C SER A 9 8.93 -13.89 -0.20
N GLN A 10 7.72 -14.36 0.16
CA GLN A 10 6.75 -14.90 -0.78
C GLN A 10 6.29 -13.84 -1.79
N TYR A 11 5.98 -12.63 -1.32
CA TYR A 11 5.60 -11.53 -2.19
C TYR A 11 6.77 -11.08 -3.08
N GLY A 12 7.98 -11.05 -2.54
CA GLY A 12 9.21 -10.73 -3.25
C GLY A 12 9.49 -11.64 -4.43
N LYS A 13 9.08 -12.92 -4.39
CA LYS A 13 9.20 -13.85 -5.53
C LYS A 13 8.45 -13.37 -6.77
N TYR A 14 7.45 -12.50 -6.64
CA TYR A 14 6.72 -11.91 -7.77
C TYR A 14 7.27 -10.54 -8.20
N HIS A 15 8.24 -9.98 -7.46
CA HIS A 15 8.72 -8.61 -7.64
C HIS A 15 10.23 -8.56 -7.39
N ARG A 16 11.04 -8.95 -8.38
CA ARG A 16 12.51 -8.83 -8.31
C ARG A 16 13.07 -7.88 -9.35
N SER A 17 12.36 -7.60 -10.45
CA SER A 17 12.79 -6.61 -11.43
C SER A 17 12.76 -5.20 -10.83
N ARG A 18 13.85 -4.44 -10.95
CA ARG A 18 13.89 -3.03 -10.51
C ARG A 18 12.83 -2.18 -11.18
N LYS A 19 12.52 -2.45 -12.45
CA LYS A 19 11.45 -1.74 -13.19
C LYS A 19 10.08 -2.04 -12.60
N ASN A 20 9.82 -3.30 -12.26
CA ASN A 20 8.57 -3.71 -11.62
C ASN A 20 8.41 -3.07 -10.24
N ILE A 21 9.45 -3.12 -9.41
CA ILE A 21 9.46 -2.50 -8.08
C ILE A 21 9.23 -0.99 -8.20
N LEU A 22 9.85 -0.31 -9.16
CA LEU A 22 9.67 1.12 -9.37
C LEU A 22 8.23 1.49 -9.73
N THR A 23 7.56 0.75 -10.61
CA THR A 23 6.15 1.05 -10.91
C THR A 23 5.24 0.78 -9.73
N HIS A 24 5.54 -0.23 -8.90
CA HIS A 24 4.82 -0.51 -7.66
C HIS A 24 5.02 0.58 -6.61
N PHE A 25 6.22 1.16 -6.55
CA PHE A 25 6.55 2.29 -5.68
C PHE A 25 5.65 3.50 -5.87
N PHE A 26 5.15 3.72 -7.09
CA PHE A 26 4.20 4.79 -7.38
C PHE A 26 2.76 4.26 -7.42
N GLY A 27 2.53 3.08 -8.02
CA GLY A 27 1.21 2.51 -8.22
C GLY A 27 0.52 2.12 -6.93
N ILE A 28 1.21 1.46 -5.99
CA ILE A 28 0.60 1.03 -4.72
C ILE A 28 0.18 2.24 -3.87
N PRO A 29 1.04 3.25 -3.59
CA PRO A 29 0.61 4.45 -2.87
C PRO A 29 -0.60 5.13 -3.52
N LEU A 30 -0.63 5.22 -4.85
CA LEU A 30 -1.74 5.83 -5.57
C LEU A 30 -3.05 5.03 -5.39
N ILE A 31 -2.99 3.70 -5.46
CA ILE A 31 -4.12 2.81 -5.19
C ILE A 31 -4.60 2.94 -3.74
N VAL A 32 -3.70 2.91 -2.76
CA VAL A 32 -4.07 3.01 -1.34
C VAL A 32 -4.72 4.37 -1.07
N LEU A 33 -4.12 5.46 -1.55
CA LEU A 33 -4.67 6.81 -1.40
C LEU A 33 -6.06 6.92 -2.06
N ALA A 34 -6.22 6.36 -3.26
CA ALA A 34 -7.50 6.32 -3.95
C ALA A 34 -8.56 5.48 -3.21
N ILE A 35 -8.19 4.33 -2.63
CA ILE A 35 -9.10 3.52 -1.80
C ILE A 35 -9.56 4.33 -0.59
N VAL A 36 -8.63 5.02 0.10
CA VAL A 36 -8.98 5.92 1.22
C VAL A 36 -9.95 7.00 0.77
N GLY A 37 -9.72 7.61 -0.40
CA GLY A 37 -10.61 8.61 -1.02
C GLY A 37 -12.01 8.09 -1.34
N LEU A 38 -12.08 6.97 -2.07
CA LEU A 38 -13.34 6.31 -2.46
C LEU A 38 -14.14 5.82 -1.26
N THR A 39 -13.46 5.43 -0.18
CA THR A 39 -14.08 4.94 1.06
C THR A 39 -14.16 6.02 2.15
N PHE A 40 -13.91 7.30 1.81
CA PHE A 40 -14.08 8.43 2.75
C PHE A 40 -15.56 8.77 2.94
N VAL A 41 -16.36 7.76 3.25
CA VAL A 41 -17.81 7.85 3.46
C VAL A 41 -18.07 7.95 4.95
N PRO A 42 -18.75 8.99 5.45
CA PRO A 42 -19.10 9.11 6.86
C PRO A 42 -20.10 8.01 7.24
N LEU A 43 -19.81 7.26 8.29
CA LEU A 43 -20.67 6.19 8.81
C LEU A 43 -21.37 6.62 10.09
N TRP A 44 -20.61 7.19 11.04
CA TRP A 44 -21.13 7.63 12.34
C TRP A 44 -20.51 8.96 12.76
N GLN A 45 -21.22 9.67 13.63
CA GLN A 45 -20.66 10.74 14.44
C GLN A 45 -20.70 10.35 15.92
N VAL A 46 -19.55 10.41 16.58
CA VAL A 46 -19.41 10.10 18.01
C VAL A 46 -18.68 11.25 18.67
N SER A 47 -19.35 11.96 19.59
CA SER A 47 -18.76 13.07 20.34
C SER A 47 -18.07 14.14 19.46
N GLY A 48 -18.67 14.47 18.31
CA GLY A 48 -18.11 15.44 17.35
C GLY A 48 -17.05 14.90 16.40
N ILE A 49 -16.67 13.62 16.52
CA ILE A 49 -15.73 12.95 15.61
C ILE A 49 -16.52 12.15 14.59
N THR A 50 -16.26 12.40 13.30
CA THR A 50 -16.84 11.59 12.21
C THR A 50 -15.98 10.35 11.99
N ILE A 51 -16.59 9.18 12.15
CA ILE A 51 -16.00 7.89 11.82
C ILE A 51 -16.38 7.56 10.39
N THR A 52 -15.37 7.42 9.53
CA THR A 52 -15.53 7.09 8.11
C THR A 52 -15.22 5.61 7.85
N LEU A 53 -15.73 5.07 6.74
CA LEU A 53 -15.39 3.70 6.32
C LEU A 53 -13.88 3.54 6.11
N SER A 54 -13.21 4.54 5.50
CA SER A 54 -11.76 4.53 5.30
C SER A 54 -10.97 4.47 6.60
N ALA A 55 -11.43 5.15 7.66
CA ALA A 55 -10.79 5.07 8.98
C ALA A 55 -10.88 3.64 9.55
N LEU A 56 -12.04 2.98 9.44
CA LEU A 56 -12.20 1.59 9.90
C LEU A 56 -11.29 0.63 9.12
N LEU A 57 -11.29 0.73 7.80
CA LEU A 57 -10.44 -0.09 6.93
C LEU A 57 -8.96 0.11 7.26
N GLY A 58 -8.54 1.36 7.46
CA GLY A 58 -7.18 1.71 7.88
C GLY A 58 -6.81 1.10 9.23
N VAL A 59 -7.68 1.21 10.24
CA VAL A 59 -7.45 0.59 11.56
C VAL A 59 -7.35 -0.92 11.46
N MET A 60 -8.24 -1.58 10.71
CA MET A 60 -8.18 -3.03 10.50
C MET A 60 -6.87 -3.46 9.84
N LEU A 61 -6.39 -2.70 8.84
CA LEU A 61 -5.12 -2.96 8.18
C LEU A 61 -3.92 -2.75 9.13
N CYS A 62 -3.95 -1.71 9.95
CA CYS A 62 -2.91 -1.48 10.96
C CYS A 62 -2.89 -2.57 12.04
N LEU A 63 -4.07 -3.04 12.48
CA LEU A 63 -4.17 -4.18 13.40
C LEU A 63 -3.58 -5.45 12.75
N TYR A 64 -3.87 -5.69 11.48
CA TYR A 64 -3.24 -6.78 10.73
C TYR A 64 -1.71 -6.67 10.73
N TYR A 65 -1.15 -5.48 10.49
CA TYR A 65 0.30 -5.26 10.54
C TYR A 65 0.86 -5.41 11.95
N LEU A 66 0.11 -5.07 13.00
CA LEU A 66 0.51 -5.28 14.39
C LEU A 66 0.76 -6.76 14.68
N PHE A 67 -0.04 -7.65 14.10
CA PHE A 67 0.18 -9.11 14.17
C PHE A 67 1.40 -9.58 13.37
N LEU A 68 1.91 -8.79 12.42
CA LEU A 68 3.11 -9.13 11.65
C LEU A 68 4.39 -8.61 12.33
N SER A 69 4.39 -7.34 12.73
CA SER A 69 5.49 -6.69 13.44
C SER A 69 5.05 -5.34 14.01
N PRO A 70 5.19 -5.10 15.33
CA PRO A 70 4.82 -3.83 15.94
C PRO A 70 5.52 -2.59 15.35
N LEU A 71 6.79 -2.73 14.98
CA LEU A 71 7.57 -1.63 14.41
C LEU A 71 7.02 -1.22 13.03
N PHE A 72 6.84 -2.19 12.13
CA PHE A 72 6.29 -1.90 10.81
C PHE A 72 4.82 -1.49 10.86
N ALA A 73 4.06 -1.97 11.85
CA ALA A 73 2.70 -1.50 12.11
C ALA A 73 2.67 -0.02 12.47
N LEU A 74 3.59 0.44 13.34
CA LEU A 74 3.71 1.86 13.69
C LEU A 74 4.02 2.71 12.46
N MET A 75 5.01 2.29 11.66
CA MET A 75 5.40 3.00 10.44
C MET A 75 4.26 3.06 9.42
N MET A 76 3.59 1.94 9.15
CA MET A 76 2.44 1.90 8.26
C MET A 76 1.25 2.71 8.78
N SER A 77 1.04 2.76 10.11
CA SER A 77 0.00 3.61 10.71
C SER A 77 0.24 5.09 10.41
N ILE A 78 1.50 5.54 10.46
CA ILE A 78 1.86 6.92 10.09
C ILE A 78 1.57 7.16 8.60
N VAL A 79 1.94 6.23 7.71
CA VAL A 79 1.67 6.34 6.27
C VAL A 79 0.17 6.40 5.98
N ILE A 80 -0.62 5.49 6.55
CA ILE A 80 -2.08 5.41 6.37
C ILE A 80 -2.76 6.65 6.94
N ALA A 81 -2.34 7.14 8.12
CA ALA A 81 -2.83 8.40 8.68
C ALA A 81 -2.50 9.59 7.77
N GLY A 82 -1.31 9.62 7.16
CA GLY A 82 -0.92 10.62 6.18
C GLY A 82 -1.82 10.63 4.94
N PHE A 83 -2.16 9.45 4.39
CA PHE A 83 -3.10 9.34 3.28
C PHE A 83 -4.51 9.76 3.68
N TYR A 84 -4.98 9.36 4.86
CA TYR A 84 -6.27 9.80 5.40
C TYR A 84 -6.34 11.32 5.52
N TYR A 85 -5.30 11.93 6.10
CA TYR A 85 -5.21 13.38 6.24
C TYR A 85 -5.17 14.08 4.88
N THR A 86 -4.43 13.53 3.91
CA THR A 86 -4.39 14.04 2.53
C THR A 86 -5.79 14.08 1.93
N VAL A 87 -6.55 12.98 2.03
CA VAL A 87 -7.93 12.91 1.54
C VAL A 87 -8.84 13.90 2.28
N PHE A 88 -8.68 14.03 3.60
CA PHE A 88 -9.45 14.98 4.40
C PHE A 88 -9.28 16.44 3.94
N ILE A 89 -8.08 16.82 3.50
CA ILE A 89 -7.79 18.16 2.97
C ILE A 89 -8.21 18.31 1.50
N VAL A 90 -7.95 17.29 0.68
CA VAL A 90 -8.20 17.34 -0.78
C VAL A 90 -9.68 17.26 -1.12
N ASN A 91 -10.49 16.48 -0.40
CA ASN A 91 -11.92 16.32 -0.71
C ASN A 91 -12.69 17.65 -0.72
N PRO A 92 -12.57 18.53 0.29
CA PRO A 92 -13.18 19.87 0.24
C PRO A 92 -12.73 20.70 -0.96
N MET A 93 -11.44 20.66 -1.31
CA MET A 93 -10.90 21.40 -2.46
C MET A 93 -11.48 20.92 -3.79
N LEU A 94 -11.64 19.60 -3.95
CA LEU A 94 -12.28 19.02 -5.14
C LEU A 94 -13.75 19.45 -5.24
N ILE A 95 -14.48 19.47 -4.12
CA ILE A 95 -15.88 19.90 -4.07
C ILE A 95 -16.00 21.38 -4.44
N GLU A 96 -15.14 22.24 -3.87
CA GLU A 96 -15.11 23.67 -4.17
C GLU A 96 -14.78 23.93 -5.66
N ALA A 97 -13.92 23.12 -6.25
CA ALA A 97 -13.58 23.18 -7.66
C ALA A 97 -14.62 22.51 -8.59
N GLU A 98 -15.77 22.07 -8.06
CA GLU A 98 -16.82 21.33 -8.78
C GLU A 98 -16.33 20.04 -9.48
N ILE A 99 -15.23 19.46 -8.97
CA ILE A 99 -14.68 18.19 -9.46
C ILE A 99 -15.40 17.04 -8.76
N ALA A 100 -15.94 16.12 -9.55
CA ALA A 100 -16.56 14.89 -9.03
C ALA A 100 -15.52 14.03 -8.28
N THR A 101 -15.56 14.07 -6.94
CA THR A 101 -14.60 13.41 -6.05
C THR A 101 -14.48 11.91 -6.33
N THR A 102 -15.60 11.21 -6.54
CA THR A 102 -15.61 9.79 -6.89
C THR A 102 -14.85 9.51 -8.19
N LEU A 103 -15.05 10.33 -9.24
CA LEU A 103 -14.34 10.15 -10.51
C LEU A 103 -12.85 10.48 -10.38
N PHE A 104 -12.50 11.49 -9.59
CA PHE A 104 -11.10 11.83 -9.31
C PHE A 104 -10.36 10.66 -8.67
N TRP A 105 -10.89 10.12 -7.57
CA TRP A 105 -10.26 8.99 -6.88
C TRP A 105 -10.32 7.70 -7.70
N ALA A 106 -11.41 7.45 -8.46
CA ALA A 106 -11.47 6.31 -9.38
C ALA A 106 -10.43 6.41 -10.51
N GLY A 107 -10.18 7.62 -11.03
CA GLY A 107 -9.13 7.88 -12.00
C GLY A 107 -7.73 7.57 -11.44
N MET A 108 -7.44 8.04 -10.22
CA MET A 108 -6.19 7.69 -9.54
C MET A 108 -6.04 6.19 -9.29
N PHE A 109 -7.10 5.52 -8.84
CA PHE A 109 -7.12 4.07 -8.64
C PHE A 109 -6.76 3.35 -9.94
N PHE A 110 -7.39 3.75 -11.06
CA PHE A 110 -7.13 3.18 -12.38
C PHE A 110 -5.68 3.40 -12.83
N VAL A 111 -5.15 4.63 -12.71
CA VAL A 111 -3.75 4.92 -13.06
C VAL A 111 -2.78 4.07 -12.24
N GLY A 112 -3.04 3.89 -10.94
CA GLY A 112 -2.19 3.08 -10.09
C GLY A 112 -2.17 1.61 -10.51
N TRP A 113 -3.32 1.07 -10.94
CA TRP A 113 -3.41 -0.29 -11.48
C TRP A 113 -2.69 -0.44 -12.82
N VAL A 114 -2.81 0.54 -13.72
CA VAL A 114 -2.06 0.55 -14.98
C VAL A 114 -0.56 0.47 -14.72
N LEU A 115 -0.04 1.24 -13.76
CA LEU A 115 1.38 1.17 -13.36
C LEU A 115 1.77 -0.22 -12.82
N GLN A 116 0.93 -0.85 -12.00
CA GLN A 116 1.20 -2.21 -11.51
C GLN A 116 1.25 -3.22 -12.66
N PHE A 117 0.30 -3.19 -13.58
CA PHE A 117 0.28 -4.11 -14.72
C PHE A 117 1.48 -3.92 -15.66
N ILE A 118 1.92 -2.67 -15.88
CA ILE A 118 3.16 -2.38 -16.62
C ILE A 118 4.37 -3.03 -15.91
N GLY A 119 4.43 -2.93 -14.58
CA GLY A 119 5.49 -3.57 -13.79
C GLY A 119 5.51 -5.09 -13.94
N HIS A 120 4.33 -5.72 -13.85
CA HIS A 120 4.19 -7.16 -14.03
C HIS A 120 4.50 -7.64 -15.44
N TYR A 121 4.22 -6.81 -16.45
CA TYR A 121 4.65 -7.07 -17.83
C TYR A 121 6.18 -7.15 -17.93
N PHE A 122 6.91 -6.24 -17.27
CA PHE A 122 8.39 -6.30 -17.21
C PHE A 122 8.93 -7.48 -16.41
N GLU A 123 8.23 -7.89 -15.34
CA GLU A 123 8.62 -9.06 -14.54
C GLU A 123 8.38 -10.39 -15.26
N GLY A 124 7.40 -10.44 -16.18
CA GLY A 124 6.95 -11.68 -16.82
C GLY A 124 6.18 -12.60 -15.88
N LYS A 125 5.68 -12.08 -14.75
CA LYS A 125 4.89 -12.80 -13.76
C LYS A 125 3.55 -12.10 -13.56
N LYS A 126 2.49 -12.89 -13.38
CA LYS A 126 1.17 -12.37 -13.00
C LYS A 126 1.23 -11.67 -11.63
N PRO A 127 0.29 -10.77 -11.34
CA PRO A 127 0.20 -10.15 -10.02
C PRO A 127 -0.03 -11.16 -8.91
N ALA A 128 0.65 -10.96 -7.77
CA ALA A 128 0.60 -11.90 -6.65
C ALA A 128 -0.82 -12.10 -6.08
N PHE A 129 -1.67 -11.07 -6.13
CA PHE A 129 -3.04 -11.17 -5.62
C PHE A 129 -3.95 -12.09 -6.44
N VAL A 130 -3.54 -12.47 -7.65
CA VAL A 130 -4.25 -13.47 -8.44
C VAL A 130 -4.18 -14.85 -7.78
N ASP A 131 -3.10 -15.13 -7.03
CA ASP A 131 -2.95 -16.36 -6.27
C ASP A 131 -3.48 -16.25 -4.84
N ASP A 132 -3.28 -15.09 -4.19
CA ASP A 132 -3.70 -14.86 -2.82
C ASP A 132 -4.06 -13.39 -2.57
N LEU A 133 -5.33 -13.13 -2.24
CA LEU A 133 -5.84 -11.78 -1.93
C LEU A 133 -5.09 -11.09 -0.79
N ILE A 134 -4.46 -11.84 0.13
CA ILE A 134 -3.60 -11.28 1.18
C ILE A 134 -2.44 -10.48 0.58
N GLY A 135 -2.00 -10.81 -0.64
CA GLY A 135 -1.00 -10.05 -1.39
C GLY A 135 -1.34 -8.57 -1.56
N LEU A 136 -2.63 -8.19 -1.56
CA LEU A 136 -3.05 -6.79 -1.60
C LEU A 136 -2.70 -6.04 -0.30
N ALA A 137 -2.79 -6.71 0.85
CA ALA A 137 -2.40 -6.13 2.14
C ALA A 137 -0.88 -6.12 2.32
N ILE A 138 -0.16 -7.07 1.71
CA ILE A 138 1.31 -7.14 1.77
C ILE A 138 1.97 -6.10 0.85
N GLY A 139 1.38 -5.77 -0.29
CA GLY A 139 1.92 -4.79 -1.24
C GLY A 139 2.34 -3.45 -0.61
N PRO A 140 1.48 -2.73 0.12
CA PRO A 140 1.83 -1.47 0.77
C PRO A 140 3.01 -1.60 1.75
N LEU A 141 3.02 -2.68 2.53
CA LEU A 141 4.10 -2.97 3.47
C LEU A 141 5.41 -3.30 2.74
N PHE A 142 5.34 -4.03 1.62
CA PHE A 142 6.48 -4.32 0.77
C PHE A 142 7.10 -3.03 0.21
N VAL A 143 6.30 -2.08 -0.28
CA VAL A 143 6.81 -0.78 -0.76
C VAL A 143 7.50 0.02 0.36
N LEU A 144 6.92 0.03 1.57
CA LEU A 144 7.58 0.64 2.72
C LEU A 144 8.95 0.00 2.98
N VAL A 145 9.02 -1.33 3.00
CA VAL A 145 10.25 -2.07 3.30
C VAL A 145 11.32 -1.84 2.22
N GLU A 146 10.96 -1.92 0.93
CA GLU A 146 11.87 -1.60 -0.18
C GLU A 146 12.37 -0.16 -0.10
N PHE A 147 11.54 0.80 0.34
CA PHE A 147 11.99 2.18 0.59
C PHE A 147 13.04 2.27 1.70
N LEU A 148 12.83 1.54 2.79
CA LEU A 148 13.79 1.49 3.88
C LEU A 148 15.12 0.85 3.44
N PHE A 149 15.08 -0.16 2.58
CA PHE A 149 16.28 -0.78 2.00
C PHE A 149 17.08 0.19 1.14
N LEU A 150 16.40 1.02 0.33
CA LEU A 150 17.02 2.09 -0.46
C LEU A 150 17.70 3.13 0.44
N LEU A 151 17.16 3.38 1.64
CA LEU A 151 17.79 4.24 2.66
C LEU A 151 18.93 3.55 3.42
N GLY A 152 19.23 2.29 3.12
CA GLY A 152 20.27 1.52 3.79
C GLY A 152 19.86 0.90 5.13
N LEU A 153 18.57 0.95 5.49
CA LEU A 153 18.05 0.41 6.74
C LEU A 153 17.65 -1.08 6.60
N PHE A 154 17.50 -1.77 7.73
CA PHE A 154 16.99 -3.16 7.80
C PHE A 154 17.74 -4.18 6.91
N LYS A 155 19.06 -4.07 6.80
CA LYS A 155 19.89 -4.95 5.94
C LYS A 155 19.76 -6.44 6.21
N GLU A 156 19.53 -6.84 7.46
CA GLU A 156 19.29 -8.25 7.79
C GLU A 156 18.00 -8.79 7.17
N LEU A 157 16.93 -7.97 7.16
CA LEU A 157 15.66 -8.32 6.52
C LEU A 157 15.81 -8.34 5.00
N GLU A 158 16.52 -7.37 4.43
CA GLU A 158 16.84 -7.33 2.99
C GLU A 158 17.56 -8.60 2.55
N ASN A 159 18.64 -8.98 3.26
CA ASN A 159 19.39 -10.19 2.99
C ASN A 159 18.52 -11.46 3.14
N THR A 160 17.63 -11.49 4.14
CA THR A 160 16.69 -12.60 4.32
C THR A 160 15.77 -12.73 3.11
N ILE A 161 15.23 -11.63 2.60
CA ILE A 161 14.36 -11.65 1.42
C ILE A 161 15.14 -12.07 0.18
N ILE A 162 16.36 -11.54 -0.04
CA ILE A 162 17.22 -11.91 -1.18
C ILE A 162 17.54 -13.41 -1.16
N ASN A 163 17.92 -13.96 -0.01
CA ASN A 163 18.23 -15.38 0.14
C ASN A 163 17.02 -16.30 -0.17
N ASN A 164 15.79 -15.81 0.03
CA ASN A 164 14.57 -16.61 -0.15
C ASN A 164 13.82 -16.35 -1.48
N ALA A 165 13.93 -15.14 -2.03
CA ALA A 165 13.21 -14.70 -3.22
C ALA A 165 14.13 -14.55 -4.46
N GLY A 166 15.44 -14.58 -4.26
CA GLY A 166 16.47 -14.35 -5.27
C GLY A 166 16.92 -12.88 -5.33
N GLU A 167 18.05 -12.69 -6.00
CA GLU A 167 18.64 -11.38 -6.29
C GLU A 167 17.71 -10.51 -7.14
N TYR A 168 17.87 -9.18 -7.00
CA TYR A 168 17.19 -8.22 -7.87
C TYR A 168 17.64 -8.37 -9.32
N LYS A 169 16.71 -8.13 -10.26
CA LYS A 169 16.91 -8.23 -11.70
C LYS A 169 16.83 -6.87 -12.40
#